data_AF-A0A8C2WHU4-F1
#
_entry.id   AF-A0A8C2WHU4-F1
#
_cell.length_a   1.000
_cell.length_b   1.000
_cell.length_c   1.000
_cell.angle_alpha   90.00
_cell.angle_beta   90.00
_cell.angle_gamma   90.00
#
_symmetry.space_group_name_H-M   'P 1'
#
loop_
_entity.id
_entity.type
_entity.pdbx_description
1 polymer ?
#
loop_
_entity_poly.entity_id
_entity_poly.type
_entity_poly.pdbx_seq_one_letter_code
_entity_poly.pdbx_strand_id
1 'polypeptide(L)'
;MENTAPLTSWTLLVLTCLTGLEAAGPPGDGGGWSLKSDLRLQDEGLCNIDVLDGSSLSHQQFLERYAFVRPVILRGLTDNTRFRSSCSRSRLLQEYGGKNVRLSTANTHSYRKVDVPLQEYVDVWLRPQSADVLGSGEFKHHTIKLAKSKSRSSSWALKVTEN
;
A
#
# COMPACT_ATOMS: atom_id res chain seq x y z
N MET A 1 -38.18 -29.39 -50.23
CA MET A 1 -38.73 -28.38 -49.31
C MET A 1 -37.89 -28.44 -48.05
N GLU A 2 -36.85 -27.62 -47.97
CA GLU A 2 -36.02 -27.50 -46.76
C GLU A 2 -35.88 -26.01 -46.50
N ASN A 3 -36.53 -25.54 -45.44
CA ASN A 3 -36.55 -24.14 -45.04
C ASN A 3 -35.29 -23.84 -44.21
N THR A 4 -34.36 -23.09 -44.78
CA THR A 4 -33.20 -22.56 -44.05
C THR A 4 -33.60 -21.26 -43.36
N ALA A 5 -33.79 -21.28 -42.04
CA ALA A 5 -34.03 -20.07 -41.26
C ALA A 5 -32.69 -19.35 -40.97
N PRO A 6 -32.55 -18.05 -41.23
CA PRO A 6 -31.34 -17.31 -40.88
C PRO A 6 -31.32 -17.05 -39.37
N LEU A 7 -30.30 -17.57 -38.69
CA LEU A 7 -29.99 -17.25 -37.30
C LEU A 7 -29.74 -15.74 -37.19
N THR A 8 -30.62 -15.07 -36.47
CA THR A 8 -30.66 -13.62 -36.33
C THR A 8 -29.45 -13.11 -35.56
N SER A 9 -28.79 -12.09 -36.10
CA SER A 9 -27.61 -11.38 -35.58
C SER A 9 -27.73 -10.87 -34.12
N TRP A 10 -28.91 -10.94 -33.52
CA TRP A 10 -29.17 -10.45 -32.16
C TRP A 10 -28.78 -11.45 -31.08
N THR A 11 -28.68 -12.75 -31.41
CA THR A 11 -28.22 -13.77 -30.45
C THR A 11 -26.72 -13.66 -30.15
N LEU A 12 -25.93 -13.13 -31.08
CA LEU A 12 -24.48 -12.95 -30.89
C LEU A 12 -24.15 -11.73 -30.00
N LEU A 13 -24.98 -10.67 -30.05
CA LEU A 13 -24.73 -9.43 -29.31
C LEU A 13 -25.02 -9.58 -27.80
N VAL A 14 -25.96 -10.45 -27.43
CA VAL A 14 -26.31 -10.74 -26.03
C VAL A 14 -25.21 -11.56 -25.35
N LEU A 15 -24.52 -12.44 -26.08
CA LEU A 15 -23.47 -13.29 -25.52
C LEU A 15 -22.19 -12.50 -25.18
N THR A 16 -21.90 -11.43 -25.93
CA THR A 16 -20.74 -10.55 -25.66
C THR A 16 -20.92 -9.61 -24.46
N CYS A 17 -22.15 -9.36 -24.00
CA CYS A 17 -22.39 -8.50 -22.85
C CYS A 17 -22.14 -9.19 -21.50
N LEU A 18 -22.03 -10.53 -21.47
CA LEU A 18 -21.86 -11.30 -20.23
C LEU A 18 -20.41 -11.60 -19.86
N THR A 19 -19.44 -11.35 -20.73
CA THR A 19 -18.02 -11.68 -20.46
C THR A 19 -17.20 -10.51 -19.91
N GLY A 20 -17.81 -9.36 -19.63
CA GLY A 20 -17.10 -8.14 -19.21
C GLY A 20 -17.10 -7.84 -17.72
N LEU A 21 -17.68 -8.69 -16.87
CA LEU A 21 -17.63 -8.48 -15.42
C LEU A 21 -16.34 -9.12 -14.87
N GLU A 22 -15.23 -8.40 -14.98
CA GLU A 22 -14.01 -8.67 -14.21
C GLU A 22 -14.42 -8.64 -12.74
N ALA A 23 -14.61 -9.82 -12.16
CA ALA A 23 -14.91 -9.96 -10.74
C ALA A 23 -13.79 -9.27 -9.97
N ALA A 24 -14.15 -8.29 -9.14
CA ALA A 24 -13.22 -7.77 -8.14
C ALA A 24 -12.68 -8.98 -7.39
N GLY A 25 -11.38 -9.26 -7.56
CA GLY A 25 -10.73 -10.40 -6.94
C GLY A 25 -11.05 -10.45 -5.44
N PRO A 26 -11.05 -11.64 -4.82
CA PRO A 26 -11.37 -11.78 -3.42
C PRO A 26 -10.59 -10.75 -2.60
N PRO A 27 -11.21 -10.09 -1.61
CA PRO A 27 -10.49 -9.16 -0.75
C PRO A 27 -9.26 -9.90 -0.23
N GLY A 28 -8.08 -9.34 -0.50
CA GLY A 28 -6.83 -9.94 -0.08
C GLY A 28 -6.87 -10.22 1.42
N ASP A 29 -6.17 -11.26 1.87
CA ASP A 29 -6.14 -11.75 3.27
C ASP A 29 -5.60 -10.75 4.31
N GLY A 30 -5.51 -9.47 3.99
CA GLY A 30 -4.92 -8.42 4.82
C GLY A 30 -3.43 -8.62 5.07
N GLY A 31 -2.75 -9.49 4.32
CA GLY A 31 -1.39 -9.91 4.65
C GLY A 31 -1.35 -10.71 5.96
N GLY A 32 -2.44 -11.36 6.34
CA GLY A 32 -2.59 -12.09 7.60
C GLY A 32 -2.83 -11.20 8.81
N TRP A 33 -2.86 -9.87 8.65
CA TRP A 33 -3.20 -8.94 9.72
C TRP A 33 -4.71 -8.98 9.98
N SER A 34 -5.08 -9.49 11.15
CA SER A 34 -6.43 -9.43 11.67
C SER A 34 -6.43 -8.61 12.97
N LEU A 35 -7.42 -7.76 13.15
CA LEU A 35 -7.68 -7.14 14.45
C LEU A 35 -8.14 -8.27 15.39
N LYS A 36 -7.32 -8.65 16.38
CA LYS A 36 -7.80 -9.52 17.46
C LYS A 36 -8.92 -8.77 18.17
N SER A 37 -10.02 -9.46 18.49
CA SER A 37 -11.21 -8.90 19.14
C SER A 37 -10.91 -8.09 20.41
N ASP A 38 -9.78 -8.40 21.06
CA ASP A 38 -9.41 -7.89 22.37
C ASP A 38 -8.51 -6.64 22.31
N LEU A 39 -7.99 -6.27 21.13
CA LEU A 39 -7.22 -5.03 20.92
C LEU A 39 -8.00 -4.15 19.94
N ARG A 40 -8.86 -3.30 20.48
CA ARG A 40 -9.62 -2.36 19.65
C ARG A 40 -8.77 -1.10 19.58
N LEU A 41 -8.57 -0.56 18.38
CA LEU A 41 -7.98 0.77 18.18
C LEU A 41 -8.67 1.88 19.01
N GLN A 42 -9.87 1.61 19.54
CA GLN A 42 -10.62 2.49 20.43
C GLN A 42 -10.07 2.51 21.87
N ASP A 43 -9.26 1.53 22.28
CA ASP A 43 -8.66 1.46 23.61
C ASP A 43 -7.60 2.57 23.80
N GLU A 44 -7.02 3.06 22.69
CA GLU A 44 -6.10 4.21 22.64
C GLU A 44 -6.82 5.58 22.69
N GLY A 45 -8.16 5.58 22.75
CA GLY A 45 -8.99 6.78 22.75
C GLY A 45 -9.21 7.39 21.36
N LEU A 46 -9.88 8.55 21.33
CA LEU A 46 -10.13 9.29 20.09
C LEU A 46 -8.86 10.00 19.62
N CYS A 47 -8.65 10.04 18.30
CA CYS A 47 -7.59 10.84 17.71
C CYS A 47 -7.73 12.31 18.14
N ASN A 48 -6.69 12.86 18.77
CA ASN A 48 -6.64 14.22 19.30
C ASN A 48 -5.91 15.19 18.36
N ILE A 49 -5.49 14.73 17.18
CA ILE A 49 -4.81 15.56 16.17
C ILE A 49 -5.88 16.14 15.23
N ASP A 50 -5.84 17.45 15.03
CA ASP A 50 -6.73 18.13 14.10
C ASP A 50 -6.54 17.59 12.68
N VAL A 51 -7.67 17.31 12.02
CA VAL A 51 -7.72 16.86 10.63
C VAL A 51 -8.49 17.89 9.82
N LEU A 52 -7.81 18.58 8.92
CA LEU A 52 -8.38 19.66 8.11
C LEU A 52 -8.26 19.33 6.62
N ASP A 53 -9.20 19.86 5.84
CA ASP A 53 -9.02 19.88 4.38
C ASP A 53 -8.07 21.02 3.99
N GLY A 54 -7.21 20.78 3.02
CA GLY A 54 -6.26 21.74 2.50
C GLY A 54 -6.93 23.03 2.01
N SER A 55 -8.18 22.96 1.51
CA SER A 55 -8.93 24.14 1.07
C SER A 55 -9.47 24.99 2.22
N SER A 56 -9.54 24.45 3.43
CA SER A 56 -10.10 25.12 4.63
C SER A 56 -9.07 25.90 5.43
N LEU A 57 -7.78 25.82 5.07
CA LEU A 57 -6.68 26.40 5.84
C LEU A 57 -5.78 27.26 4.95
N SER A 58 -5.71 28.57 5.24
CA SER A 58 -4.75 29.44 4.57
C SER A 58 -3.32 29.23 5.09
N HIS A 59 -2.33 29.62 4.29
CA HIS A 59 -0.93 29.53 4.70
C HIS A 59 -0.64 30.31 6.00
N GLN A 60 -1.19 31.52 6.12
CA GLN A 60 -1.03 32.34 7.32
C GLN A 60 -1.66 31.67 8.55
N GLN A 61 -2.88 31.13 8.41
CA GLN A 61 -3.54 30.41 9.50
C GLN A 61 -2.76 29.16 9.93
N PHE A 62 -2.11 28.47 8.99
CA PHE A 62 -1.22 27.35 9.29
C PHE A 62 -0.01 27.80 10.13
N LEU A 63 0.65 28.88 9.72
CA LEU A 63 1.81 29.42 10.43
C LEU A 63 1.47 29.87 11.85
N GLU A 64 0.34 30.54 12.02
CA GLU A 64 -0.09 31.07 13.32
C GLU A 64 -0.55 29.97 14.29
N ARG A 65 -1.26 28.94 13.81
CA ARG A 65 -1.98 27.99 14.68
C ARG A 65 -1.31 26.62 14.84
N TYR A 66 -0.45 26.24 13.90
CA TYR A 66 0.06 24.86 13.80
C TYR A 66 1.59 24.81 13.70
N ALA A 67 2.19 25.64 12.85
CA ALA A 67 3.64 25.61 12.64
C ALA A 67 4.39 25.81 13.96
N PHE A 68 5.29 24.88 14.29
CA PHE A 68 6.10 24.87 15.52
C PHE A 68 5.31 24.76 16.84
N VAL A 69 3.97 24.64 16.81
CA VAL A 69 3.12 24.62 17.99
C VAL A 69 2.48 23.26 18.20
N ARG A 70 1.79 22.71 17.18
CA ARG A 70 1.07 21.44 17.31
C ARG A 70 0.89 20.73 15.96
N PRO A 71 0.82 19.39 15.94
CA PRO A 71 0.64 18.63 14.71
C PRO A 71 -0.76 18.84 14.12
N VAL A 72 -0.87 18.70 12.80
CA VAL A 72 -2.12 18.73 12.04
C VAL A 72 -2.04 17.78 10.85
N ILE A 73 -3.13 17.10 10.53
CA ILE A 73 -3.27 16.26 9.34
C ILE A 73 -4.01 17.05 8.27
N LEU A 74 -3.35 17.31 7.15
CA LEU A 74 -3.95 17.98 6.00
C LEU A 74 -4.39 16.95 4.96
N ARG A 75 -5.68 16.94 4.65
CA ARG A 75 -6.30 16.14 3.58
C ARG A 75 -6.53 16.99 2.34
N GLY A 76 -6.78 16.35 1.20
CA GLY A 76 -7.18 17.07 -0.01
C GLY A 76 -6.09 17.95 -0.66
N LEU A 77 -4.84 17.93 -0.19
CA LEU A 77 -3.78 18.77 -0.75
C LEU A 77 -3.40 18.40 -2.19
N THR A 78 -3.38 17.10 -2.51
CA THR A 78 -2.99 16.59 -3.82
C THR A 78 -3.84 15.40 -4.22
N ASP A 79 -4.09 15.25 -5.52
CA ASP A 79 -4.62 14.01 -6.06
C ASP A 79 -3.52 12.92 -6.04
N ASN A 80 -3.71 11.92 -5.18
CA ASN A 80 -2.80 10.80 -5.02
C ASN A 80 -3.30 9.51 -5.70
N THR A 81 -4.32 9.58 -6.57
CA THR A 81 -4.89 8.41 -7.28
C THR A 81 -3.82 7.61 -8.02
N ARG A 82 -2.97 8.27 -8.83
CA ARG A 82 -1.87 7.62 -9.56
C ARG A 82 -0.86 6.97 -8.61
N PHE A 83 -0.53 7.63 -7.50
CA PHE A 83 0.39 7.07 -6.52
C PHE A 83 -0.20 5.82 -5.86
N ARG A 84 -1.48 5.87 -5.49
CA ARG A 84 -2.20 4.73 -4.91
C ARG A 84 -2.26 3.54 -5.86
N SER A 85 -2.53 3.77 -7.15
CA SER A 85 -2.57 2.70 -8.15
C SER A 85 -1.17 2.10 -8.39
N SER A 86 -0.14 2.94 -8.53
CA SER A 86 1.24 2.48 -8.74
C SER A 86 1.83 1.77 -7.52
N CYS A 87 1.39 2.14 -6.32
CA CYS A 87 1.87 1.56 -5.06
C CYS A 87 0.91 0.51 -4.49
N SER A 88 0.01 -0.05 -5.30
CA SER A 88 -0.77 -1.21 -4.91
C SER A 88 0.14 -2.44 -4.73
N ARG A 89 -0.24 -3.36 -3.84
CA ARG A 89 0.54 -4.58 -3.56
C ARG A 89 0.86 -5.35 -4.84
N SER A 90 -0.14 -5.60 -5.69
CA SER A 90 0.01 -6.31 -6.95
C SER A 90 0.98 -5.60 -7.89
N ARG A 91 0.88 -4.28 -8.03
CA ARG A 91 1.76 -3.51 -8.92
C ARG A 91 3.20 -3.50 -8.43
N LEU A 92 3.40 -3.32 -7.12
CA LEU A 92 4.73 -3.37 -6.51
C LEU A 92 5.38 -4.75 -6.66
N LEU A 93 4.62 -5.83 -6.43
CA LEU A 93 5.14 -7.19 -6.60
C LEU A 93 5.40 -7.53 -8.08
N GLN A 94 4.55 -7.07 -8.99
CA GLN A 94 4.75 -7.27 -10.43
C GLN A 94 6.03 -6.59 -10.92
N GLU A 95 6.29 -5.34 -10.52
CA GLU A 95 7.42 -4.55 -11.01
C GLU A 95 8.72 -4.82 -10.22
N TYR A 96 8.62 -5.10 -8.92
CA TYR A 96 9.75 -5.14 -8.00
C TYR A 96 9.87 -6.44 -7.20
N GLY A 97 8.95 -7.40 -7.34
CA GLY A 97 8.89 -8.62 -6.52
C GLY A 97 10.18 -9.43 -6.53
N GLY A 98 10.82 -9.56 -7.69
CA GLY A 98 12.11 -10.25 -7.83
C GLY A 98 13.34 -9.42 -7.46
N LYS A 99 13.17 -8.13 -7.11
CA LYS A 99 14.31 -7.27 -6.74
C LYS A 99 14.59 -7.37 -5.26
N ASN A 100 15.88 -7.37 -4.92
CA ASN A 100 16.31 -7.43 -3.53
C ASN A 100 16.02 -6.09 -2.82
N VAL A 101 15.49 -6.21 -1.61
CA VAL A 101 15.29 -5.12 -0.65
C VAL A 101 16.17 -5.36 0.57
N ARG A 102 16.81 -4.28 1.02
CA ARG A 102 17.67 -4.33 2.19
C ARG A 102 16.87 -4.11 3.46
N LEU A 103 16.82 -5.15 4.26
CA LEU A 103 16.20 -5.17 5.56
C LEU A 103 17.21 -4.65 6.59
N SER A 104 16.77 -3.70 7.45
CA SER A 104 17.47 -3.33 8.69
C SER A 104 16.54 -3.36 9.90
N THR A 105 17.03 -3.79 11.06
CA THR A 105 16.28 -3.62 12.32
C THR A 105 16.33 -2.16 12.79
N ALA A 106 15.31 -1.76 13.55
CA ALA A 106 15.22 -0.44 14.16
C ALA A 106 15.86 -0.37 15.57
N ASN A 107 16.69 -1.34 15.97
CA ASN A 107 17.33 -1.32 17.28
C ASN A 107 18.70 -0.59 17.24
N THR A 108 19.06 0.06 18.35
CA THR A 108 20.23 0.95 18.48
C THR A 108 21.58 0.25 18.23
N HIS A 109 21.64 -1.09 18.22
CA HIS A 109 22.87 -1.87 18.12
C HIS A 109 22.89 -2.94 17.01
N SER A 110 21.90 -2.99 16.12
CA SER A 110 21.84 -3.99 15.06
C SER A 110 22.63 -3.54 13.84
N TYR A 111 23.81 -4.10 13.66
CA TYR A 111 24.64 -3.88 12.48
C TYR A 111 24.26 -4.79 11.30
N ARG A 112 23.55 -5.89 11.56
CA ARG A 112 23.24 -6.87 10.52
C ARG A 112 22.10 -6.37 9.64
N LYS A 113 22.37 -6.36 8.34
CA LYS A 113 21.39 -6.08 7.28
C LYS A 113 21.26 -7.32 6.42
N VAL A 114 20.06 -7.63 5.99
CA VAL A 114 19.77 -8.82 5.17
C VAL A 114 19.11 -8.35 3.89
N ASP A 115 19.55 -8.86 2.76
CA ASP A 115 18.94 -8.57 1.46
C ASP A 115 18.06 -9.77 1.08
N VAL A 116 16.78 -9.52 0.78
CA VAL A 116 15.81 -10.54 0.35
C VAL A 116 14.99 -10.01 -0.82
N PRO A 117 14.42 -10.85 -1.70
CA PRO A 117 13.47 -10.40 -2.71
C PRO A 117 12.26 -9.70 -2.07
N LEU A 118 11.75 -8.64 -2.68
CA LEU A 118 10.56 -7.93 -2.17
C LEU A 118 9.37 -8.87 -2.00
N GLN A 119 9.19 -9.82 -2.92
CA GLN A 119 8.13 -10.81 -2.82
C GLN A 119 8.26 -11.66 -1.55
N GLU A 120 9.46 -12.14 -1.25
CA GLU A 120 9.72 -12.88 -0.02
C GLU A 120 9.41 -12.02 1.21
N TYR A 121 9.86 -10.76 1.23
CA TYR A 121 9.56 -9.84 2.32
C TYR A 121 8.05 -9.70 2.57
N VAL A 122 7.26 -9.46 1.52
CA VAL A 122 5.82 -9.25 1.65
C VAL A 122 5.09 -10.53 2.06
N ASP A 123 5.48 -11.68 1.52
CA ASP A 123 4.75 -12.93 1.72
C ASP A 123 5.09 -13.61 3.05
N VAL A 124 6.35 -13.49 3.49
CA VAL A 124 6.90 -14.20 4.65
C VAL A 124 7.15 -13.26 5.83
N TRP A 125 7.86 -12.15 5.59
CA TRP A 125 8.40 -11.31 6.65
C TRP A 125 7.43 -10.25 7.18
N LEU A 126 6.48 -9.80 6.36
CA LEU A 126 5.50 -8.76 6.71
C LEU A 126 4.24 -9.31 7.42
N ARG A 127 4.26 -10.58 7.85
CA ARG A 127 3.16 -11.22 8.57
C ARG A 127 3.14 -10.82 10.06
N PRO A 128 1.99 -10.87 10.74
CA PRO A 128 1.93 -10.60 12.18
C PRO A 128 2.87 -11.51 12.98
N GLN A 129 3.56 -10.93 13.95
CA GLN A 129 4.36 -11.69 14.90
C GLN A 129 3.46 -12.23 16.03
N SER A 130 3.75 -13.46 16.46
CA SER A 130 3.05 -14.05 17.61
C SER A 130 3.45 -13.36 18.92
N ALA A 131 2.50 -13.24 19.85
CA ALA A 131 2.66 -12.46 21.08
C ALA A 131 3.62 -13.11 22.11
N ASP A 132 3.93 -14.40 21.92
CA ASP A 132 4.88 -15.18 22.72
C ASP A 132 6.34 -15.04 22.26
N VAL A 133 6.58 -14.41 21.11
CA VAL A 133 7.93 -14.22 20.56
C VAL A 133 8.52 -12.89 21.02
N LEU A 134 9.69 -12.94 21.67
CA LEU A 134 10.45 -11.75 22.05
C LEU A 134 10.84 -10.92 20.81
N GLY A 135 10.51 -9.62 20.82
CA GLY A 135 10.85 -8.68 19.74
C GLY A 135 12.35 -8.41 19.54
N SER A 136 13.20 -8.94 20.43
CA SER A 136 14.66 -8.84 20.33
C SER A 136 15.31 -9.97 19.53
N GLY A 137 14.61 -11.08 19.32
CA GLY A 137 15.23 -12.34 18.88
C GLY A 137 15.28 -12.56 17.38
N GLU A 138 14.45 -11.90 16.59
CA GLU A 138 14.24 -12.30 15.21
C GLU A 138 14.20 -11.13 14.23
N PHE A 139 14.55 -11.44 12.98
CA PHE A 139 14.58 -10.49 11.88
C PHE A 139 13.17 -10.02 11.44
N LYS A 140 12.16 -10.10 12.31
CA LYS A 140 10.76 -9.77 12.04
C LYS A 140 10.43 -8.28 12.18
N HIS A 141 11.31 -7.49 12.82
CA HIS A 141 11.17 -6.02 12.92
C HIS A 141 12.02 -5.26 11.88
N HIS A 142 12.11 -5.79 10.66
CA HIS A 142 12.89 -5.12 9.62
C HIS A 142 12.05 -4.16 8.79
N THR A 143 12.59 -2.96 8.62
CA THR A 143 12.03 -1.93 7.74
C THR A 143 12.74 -1.97 6.40
N ILE A 144 11.98 -1.81 5.32
CA ILE A 144 12.56 -1.50 4.00
C ILE A 144 12.86 0.00 3.99
N LYS A 145 14.11 0.37 3.72
CA LYS A 145 14.45 1.73 3.32
C LYS A 145 14.25 1.88 1.81
N LEU A 146 13.16 2.52 1.41
CA LEU A 146 12.95 2.92 0.02
C LEU A 146 13.64 4.27 -0.23
N ALA A 147 14.66 4.28 -1.10
CA ALA A 147 15.29 5.51 -1.54
C ALA A 147 14.47 6.16 -2.66
N LYS A 148 14.01 7.39 -2.43
CA LYS A 148 13.32 8.20 -3.45
C LYS A 148 14.38 8.93 -4.28
N SER A 149 14.47 8.62 -5.58
CA SER A 149 15.36 9.30 -6.51
C SER A 149 14.55 10.22 -7.43
N LYS A 150 14.93 11.49 -7.52
CA LYS A 150 14.31 12.45 -8.45
C LYS A 150 14.87 12.20 -9.85
N SER A 151 14.05 11.68 -10.76
CA SER A 151 14.37 11.65 -12.19
C SER A 151 14.26 13.07 -12.78
N ARG A 152 15.09 13.38 -13.79
CA ARG A 152 15.06 14.67 -14.52
C ARG A 152 13.76 14.90 -15.31
N SER A 153 13.02 13.83 -15.60
CA SER A 153 11.64 13.91 -16.06
C SER A 153 10.74 13.78 -14.84
N SER A 154 9.69 14.58 -14.75
CA SER A 154 8.74 14.77 -13.62
C SER A 154 7.95 13.51 -13.21
N SER A 155 8.54 12.32 -13.30
CA SER A 155 8.00 11.04 -12.89
C SER A 155 8.76 10.51 -11.70
N TRP A 156 8.04 10.30 -10.59
CA TRP A 156 8.55 9.60 -9.43
C TRP A 156 8.71 8.11 -9.76
N ALA A 157 9.91 7.57 -9.56
CA ALA A 157 10.18 6.14 -9.70
C ALA A 157 10.85 5.61 -8.43
N LEU A 158 10.44 4.43 -7.97
CA LEU A 158 11.15 3.69 -6.93
C LEU A 158 12.44 3.16 -7.55
N LYS A 159 13.59 3.60 -7.02
CA LYS A 159 14.90 3.14 -7.46
C LYS A 159 15.36 2.08 -6.46
N VAL A 160 15.25 0.82 -6.87
CA VAL A 160 15.86 -0.29 -6.13
C VAL A 160 17.34 -0.30 -6.49
N THR A 161 18.20 -0.21 -5.47
CA THR A 161 19.65 -0.28 -5.64
C THR A 161 20.04 -1.73 -5.92
N GLU A 162 20.47 -1.99 -7.15
CA GLU A 162 21.21 -3.21 -7.50
C GLU A 162 22.64 -3.05 -6.99
N ASN A 163 23.19 -4.12 -6.43
CA ASN A 163 24.59 -4.24 -6.07
C ASN A 163 25.10 -5.58 -6.58
#